data_AF-A0AA37FLY7-F1
#
_entry.id   AF-A0AA37FLY7-F1
#
_cell.length_a   1.000
_cell.length_b   1.000
_cell.length_c   1.000
_cell.angle_alpha   90.00
_cell.angle_beta   90.00
_cell.angle_gamma   90.00
#
_symmetry.space_group_name_H-M   'P 1'
#
loop_
_entity.id
_entity.type
_entity.pdbx_description
1 polymer ?
#
loop_
_entity_poly.entity_id
_entity_poly.type
_entity_poly.pdbx_seq_one_letter_code
_entity_poly.pdbx_strand_id
1 'polypeptide(L)'
;MLRIKGRVGDWPVDLTVEMDAEDWAQLAAHLPLEAPPGAVRSAPAASPADEHWQQAQALLQRAGSLEGPQLLGELAALAGNEVAGKRLLVRLRHCPQVQVESADAAPLYRWIG
;
A
#
# COMPACT_ATOMS: atom_id res chain seq x y z
N MET A 1 27.35 -8.58 11.83
CA MET A 1 27.05 -9.71 10.92
C MET A 1 25.55 -9.91 10.88
N LEU A 2 24.91 -9.75 9.72
CA LEU A 2 23.46 -9.89 9.51
C LEU A 2 23.18 -11.13 8.65
N ARG A 3 22.09 -11.85 8.93
CA ARG A 3 21.63 -12.96 8.09
C ARG A 3 20.28 -12.65 7.47
N ILE A 4 20.18 -12.81 6.17
CA ILE A 4 18.98 -12.54 5.37
C ILE A 4 18.57 -13.84 4.71
N LYS A 5 17.32 -14.26 4.96
CA LYS A 5 16.72 -15.42 4.30
C LYS A 5 15.81 -14.96 3.18
N GLY A 6 15.98 -15.56 2.00
CA GLY A 6 15.22 -15.21 0.80
C GLY A 6 14.96 -16.41 -0.09
N ARG A 7 14.36 -16.15 -1.25
CA ARG A 7 14.17 -17.15 -2.32
C ARG A 7 14.52 -16.55 -3.68
N VAL A 8 15.11 -17.36 -4.56
CA VAL A 8 15.32 -17.03 -5.98
C VAL A 8 14.52 -18.04 -6.81
N GLY A 9 13.40 -17.59 -7.38
CA GLY A 9 12.37 -18.50 -7.88
C GLY A 9 11.84 -19.38 -6.73
N ASP A 10 11.86 -20.70 -6.91
CA ASP A 10 11.47 -21.67 -5.88
C ASP A 10 12.60 -22.06 -4.91
N TRP A 11 13.83 -21.58 -5.13
CA TRP A 11 14.99 -22.03 -4.34
C TRP A 11 15.19 -21.17 -3.09
N PRO A 12 15.23 -21.76 -1.88
CA PRO A 12 15.56 -21.03 -0.66
C PRO A 12 17.06 -20.70 -0.63
N VAL A 13 17.38 -19.45 -0.31
CA VAL A 13 18.75 -18.96 -0.17
C VAL A 13 18.92 -18.26 1.18
N ASP A 14 20.11 -18.38 1.76
CA ASP A 14 20.51 -17.66 2.96
C ASP A 14 21.77 -16.86 2.65
N LEU A 15 21.70 -15.55 2.88
CA LEU A 15 22.76 -14.60 2.64
C LEU A 15 23.29 -14.09 3.98
N THR A 16 24.62 -14.02 4.07
CA THR A 16 25.32 -13.39 5.20
C THR A 16 25.90 -12.07 4.72
N VAL A 17 25.60 -11.00 5.44
CA VAL A 17 26.10 -9.66 5.13
C VAL A 17 27.02 -9.20 6.27
N GLU A 18 28.24 -8.84 5.91
CA GLU A 18 29.21 -8.20 6.79
C GLU A 18 29.20 -6.70 6.50
N MET A 19 29.14 -5.90 7.56
CA MET A 19 29.04 -4.44 7.50
C MET A 19 29.93 -3.88 8.61
N ASP A 20 30.64 -2.81 8.32
CA ASP A 20 31.43 -2.07 9.30
C ASP A 20 30.56 -1.09 10.11
N ALA A 21 31.18 -0.42 11.08
CA ALA A 21 30.46 0.47 12.00
C ALA A 21 29.81 1.67 11.30
N GLU A 22 30.39 2.18 10.21
CA GLU A 22 29.86 3.31 9.46
C GLU A 22 28.64 2.87 8.64
N ASP A 23 28.73 1.71 8.00
CA ASP A 23 27.60 1.10 7.29
C ASP A 23 26.41 0.80 8.23
N TRP A 24 26.68 0.32 9.44
CA TRP A 24 25.64 0.12 10.46
C TRP A 24 24.97 1.43 10.88
N ALA A 25 25.74 2.52 11.00
CA ALA A 25 25.21 3.83 11.37
C ALA A 25 24.32 4.40 10.26
N GLN A 26 24.72 4.26 8.99
CA GLN A 26 23.89 4.68 7.85
C GLN A 26 22.58 3.88 7.78
N LEU A 27 22.64 2.56 7.98
CA LEU A 27 21.44 1.72 8.03
C LEU A 27 20.47 2.17 9.13
N ALA A 28 21.00 2.45 10.33
CA ALA A 28 20.22 2.95 11.46
C ALA A 28 19.57 4.31 11.19
N ALA A 29 20.22 5.20 10.42
CA ALA A 29 19.68 6.50 10.06
C ALA A 29 18.46 6.42 9.13
N HIS A 30 18.35 5.35 8.34
CA HIS A 30 17.24 5.11 7.43
C HIS A 30 16.09 4.29 8.04
N LEU A 31 16.29 3.71 9.23
CA LEU A 31 15.22 3.07 9.99
C LEU A 31 14.34 4.14 10.62
N PRO A 32 13.00 4.10 10.44
CA PRO A 32 12.12 5.03 11.10
C PRO A 32 12.20 4.80 12.61
N LEU A 33 12.91 5.69 13.31
CA LEU A 33 12.77 5.79 14.77
C LEU A 33 11.36 6.31 15.05
N GLU A 34 10.57 5.48 15.72
CA GLU A 34 9.29 5.88 16.28
C GLU A 34 9.54 7.04 17.24
N ALA A 35 9.16 8.25 16.82
CA ALA A 35 9.36 9.46 17.59
C ALA A 35 8.44 9.43 18.83
N PRO A 36 8.88 9.95 19.98
CA PRO A 36 8.03 10.10 21.14
C PRO A 36 6.77 10.93 20.79
N PRO A 37 5.62 10.64 21.42
CA PRO A 37 4.35 11.24 21.02
C PRO A 37 4.39 12.73 21.35
N GLY A 38 4.40 13.59 20.33
CA GLY A 38 4.30 15.04 20.54
C GLY A 38 4.85 15.94 19.44
N ALA A 39 5.64 15.43 18.49
CA ALA A 39 6.09 16.24 17.35
C ALA A 39 5.10 16.09 16.20
N VAL A 40 4.29 17.13 15.96
CA VAL A 40 3.58 17.35 14.70
C VAL A 40 4.61 17.38 13.57
N ARG A 41 4.82 16.22 12.94
CA ARG A 41 5.58 16.10 11.70
C ARG A 41 4.67 16.48 10.54
N SER A 42 5.04 17.53 9.82
CA SER A 42 4.60 17.73 8.45
C SER A 42 4.82 16.43 7.69
N ALA A 43 3.75 15.91 7.07
CA ALA A 43 3.77 14.61 6.40
C ALA A 43 4.94 14.55 5.40
N PRO A 44 5.69 13.42 5.32
CA PRO A 44 6.66 13.23 4.25
C PRO A 44 5.96 13.40 2.91
N ALA A 45 6.63 14.01 1.93
CA ALA A 45 6.09 14.13 0.57
C ALA A 45 5.58 12.75 0.12
N ALA A 46 4.26 12.64 -0.05
CA ALA A 46 3.62 11.38 -0.35
C ALA A 46 4.22 10.84 -1.64
N SER A 47 4.65 9.59 -1.64
CA SER A 47 5.06 8.91 -2.86
C SER A 47 3.87 8.99 -3.84
N PRO A 48 4.07 9.05 -5.17
CA PRO A 48 2.97 9.04 -6.13
C PRO A 48 2.00 7.85 -5.92
N ALA A 49 2.52 6.72 -5.42
CA ALA A 49 1.72 5.56 -5.04
C ALA A 49 0.82 5.81 -3.81
N ASP A 50 1.27 6.61 -2.84
CA ASP A 50 0.50 7.03 -1.67
C ASP A 50 -0.55 8.08 -2.04
N GLU A 51 -0.25 8.98 -2.98
CA GLU A 51 -1.22 9.94 -3.52
C GLU A 51 -2.38 9.22 -4.24
N HIS A 52 -2.08 8.28 -5.15
CA HIS A 52 -3.11 7.48 -5.81
C HIS A 52 -3.95 6.67 -4.81
N TRP A 53 -3.34 6.19 -3.73
CA TRP A 53 -4.06 5.48 -2.66
C TRP A 53 -5.02 6.39 -1.90
N GLN A 54 -4.60 7.60 -1.54
CA GLN A 54 -5.47 8.59 -0.89
C GLN A 54 -6.64 8.98 -1.81
N GLN A 55 -6.36 9.21 -3.09
CA GLN A 55 -7.42 9.56 -4.04
C GLN A 55 -8.38 8.40 -4.32
N ALA A 56 -7.91 7.16 -4.36
CA ALA A 56 -8.75 5.97 -4.48
C ALA A 56 -9.73 5.83 -3.31
N GLN A 57 -9.27 6.06 -2.07
CA GLN A 57 -10.13 6.07 -0.88
C GLN A 57 -11.15 7.22 -0.96
N ALA A 58 -10.72 8.42 -1.32
CA ALA A 58 -11.61 9.57 -1.49
C ALA A 58 -12.65 9.36 -2.63
N LEU A 59 -12.31 8.58 -3.65
CA LEU A 59 -13.22 8.18 -4.72
C LEU A 59 -14.31 7.23 -4.22
N LEU A 60 -13.95 6.21 -3.44
CA LEU A 60 -14.95 5.31 -2.89
C LEU A 60 -15.79 5.98 -1.80
N GLN A 61 -15.17 6.82 -0.98
CA GLN A 61 -15.85 7.61 0.06
C GLN A 61 -16.90 8.56 -0.53
N ARG A 62 -16.56 9.32 -1.58
CA ARG A 62 -17.51 10.26 -2.22
C ARG A 62 -18.68 9.53 -2.90
N ALA A 63 -18.42 8.34 -3.45
CA ALA A 63 -19.44 7.55 -4.12
C ALA A 63 -20.33 6.79 -3.12
N GLY A 64 -19.84 6.55 -1.90
CA GLY A 64 -20.50 5.73 -0.88
C GLY A 64 -20.44 4.23 -1.19
N SER A 65 -20.85 3.83 -2.39
CA SER A 65 -20.72 2.47 -2.88
C SER A 65 -20.55 2.41 -4.40
N LEU A 66 -19.73 1.47 -4.88
CA LEU A 66 -19.49 1.21 -6.30
C LEU A 66 -19.38 -0.28 -6.60
N GLU A 67 -19.85 -0.69 -7.77
CA GLU A 67 -19.64 -2.05 -8.26
C GLU A 67 -18.19 -2.26 -8.68
N GLY A 68 -17.67 -3.46 -8.48
CA GLY A 68 -16.27 -3.81 -8.73
C GLY A 68 -15.75 -3.43 -10.13
N PRO A 69 -16.46 -3.74 -11.23
CA PRO A 69 -16.04 -3.36 -12.58
C PRO A 69 -16.00 -1.84 -12.78
N GLN A 70 -16.99 -1.11 -12.26
CA GLN A 70 -17.04 0.34 -12.33
C GLN A 70 -15.91 0.97 -11.52
N LEU A 71 -15.70 0.52 -10.28
CA LEU A 71 -14.61 0.96 -9.42
C LEU A 71 -13.24 0.68 -10.06
N LEU A 72 -13.05 -0.48 -10.70
CA LEU A 72 -11.80 -0.79 -11.38
C LEU A 72 -11.50 0.19 -12.53
N GLY A 73 -12.51 0.56 -13.32
CA GLY A 73 -12.37 1.53 -14.41
C GLY A 73 -11.90 2.90 -13.91
N GLU A 74 -12.56 3.40 -12.86
CA GLU A 74 -12.20 4.67 -12.20
C GLU A 74 -10.76 4.64 -11.64
N LEU A 75 -10.38 3.55 -10.97
CA LEU A 75 -9.03 3.39 -10.41
C LEU A 75 -7.95 3.26 -11.49
N ALA A 76 -8.25 2.62 -12.62
CA ALA A 76 -7.33 2.52 -13.75
C ALA A 76 -7.13 3.89 -14.42
N ALA A 77 -8.20 4.68 -14.58
CA ALA A 77 -8.12 6.05 -15.09
C ALA A 77 -7.30 6.94 -14.15
N LEU A 78 -7.51 6.80 -12.83
CA LEU A 78 -6.78 7.54 -11.81
C LEU A 78 -5.28 7.22 -11.79
N ALA A 79 -4.93 5.93 -11.89
CA ALA A 79 -3.54 5.48 -11.85
C ALA A 79 -2.83 5.48 -13.23
N GLY A 80 -3.55 5.84 -14.29
CA GLY A 80 -3.07 5.89 -15.68
C GLY A 80 -2.85 4.53 -16.35
N ASN A 81 -3.08 3.41 -15.66
CA ASN A 81 -2.98 2.06 -16.23
C ASN A 81 -3.78 1.02 -15.43
N GLU A 82 -4.17 -0.05 -16.11
CA GLU A 82 -5.01 -1.11 -15.52
C GLU A 82 -4.31 -1.91 -14.41
N VAL A 83 -3.00 -2.14 -14.53
CA VAL A 83 -2.24 -2.91 -13.52
C VAL A 83 -2.22 -2.18 -12.18
N ALA A 84 -1.98 -0.87 -12.19
CA ALA A 84 -2.01 -0.02 -11.01
C ALA A 84 -3.44 0.10 -10.44
N GLY A 85 -4.46 0.23 -11.31
CA GLY A 85 -5.86 0.18 -10.89
C GLY A 85 -6.23 -1.12 -10.17
N LYS A 86 -5.80 -2.28 -10.68
CA LYS A 86 -5.98 -3.58 -10.02
C LYS A 86 -5.31 -3.64 -8.65
N ARG A 87 -4.09 -3.10 -8.50
CA ARG A 87 -3.39 -3.03 -7.21
C ARG A 87 -4.15 -2.18 -6.19
N LEU A 88 -4.70 -1.03 -6.61
CA LEU A 88 -5.55 -0.19 -5.76
C LEU A 88 -6.83 -0.91 -5.35
N LEU A 89 -7.50 -1.60 -6.28
CA LEU A 89 -8.71 -2.37 -6.00
C LEU A 89 -8.43 -3.52 -5.02
N VAL A 90 -7.31 -4.23 -5.19
CA VAL A 90 -6.86 -5.23 -4.23
C VAL A 90 -6.63 -4.60 -2.87
N ARG A 91 -5.96 -3.46 -2.80
CA ARG A 91 -5.70 -2.78 -1.53
C ARG A 91 -6.99 -2.29 -0.86
N LEU A 92 -7.96 -1.78 -1.61
CA LEU A 92 -9.28 -1.36 -1.09
C LEU A 92 -10.02 -2.52 -0.44
N ARG A 93 -9.98 -3.74 -1.01
CA ARG A 93 -10.65 -4.91 -0.42
C ARG A 93 -10.13 -5.29 0.97
N HIS A 94 -8.88 -4.92 1.27
CA HIS A 94 -8.22 -5.18 2.55
C HIS A 94 -8.23 -3.95 3.47
N CYS A 95 -8.85 -2.84 3.03
CA CYS A 95 -8.99 -1.65 3.85
C CYS A 95 -10.11 -1.87 4.86
N PRO A 96 -9.89 -1.60 6.17
CA PRO A 96 -10.92 -1.75 7.19
C PRO A 96 -12.13 -0.81 6.99
N GLN A 97 -11.93 0.27 6.23
CA GLN A 97 -12.96 1.27 5.90
C GLN A 97 -13.84 0.86 4.71
N VAL A 98 -13.61 -0.34 4.15
CA VAL A 98 -14.30 -0.82 2.95
C VAL A 98 -14.92 -2.18 3.24
N GLN A 99 -16.24 -2.26 3.06
CA GLN A 99 -16.97 -3.51 3.08
C GLN A 99 -17.22 -4.00 1.65
N VAL A 100 -16.91 -5.27 1.38
CA VAL A 100 -17.18 -5.90 0.09
C VAL A 100 -18.33 -6.88 0.25
N GLU A 101 -19.43 -6.61 -0.43
CA GLU A 101 -20.59 -7.50 -0.49
C GLU A 101 -20.53 -8.29 -1.80
N SER A 102 -20.72 -9.60 -1.70
CA SER A 102 -20.87 -10.44 -2.88
C SER A 102 -22.32 -10.37 -3.33
N ALA A 103 -22.59 -9.66 -4.43
CA ALA A 103 -23.88 -9.66 -5.11
C ALA A 103 -23.84 -10.60 -6.32
N ASP A 104 -25.01 -11.04 -6.80
CA ASP A 104 -25.13 -12.02 -7.90
C ASP A 104 -24.43 -11.61 -9.21
N ALA A 105 -24.30 -10.32 -9.49
CA ALA A 105 -23.72 -9.81 -10.75
C ALA A 105 -22.26 -9.36 -10.61
N ALA A 106 -21.97 -8.57 -9.57
CA ALA A 106 -20.64 -8.01 -9.32
C ALA A 106 -20.44 -7.74 -7.83
N PRO A 107 -19.20 -7.84 -7.30
CA PRO A 107 -18.93 -7.45 -5.93
C PRO A 107 -19.18 -5.96 -5.73
N LEU A 108 -19.93 -5.61 -4.69
CA LEU A 108 -20.22 -4.22 -4.34
C LEU A 108 -19.24 -3.77 -3.25
N TYR A 109 -18.52 -2.70 -3.51
CA TYR A 109 -17.62 -2.06 -2.56
C TYR A 109 -18.36 -0.91 -1.90
N ARG A 110 -18.47 -0.90 -0.57
CA ARG A 110 -19.10 0.15 0.21
C ARG A 110 -18.11 0.76 1.19
N TRP A 111 -18.07 2.09 1.26
CA TRP A 111 -17.32 2.80 2.29
C TRP A 111 -18.08 2.75 3.62
N ILE A 112 -17.40 2.36 4.71
CA ILE A 112 -17.99 2.19 6.04
C ILE A 112 -17.39 3.09 7.12
N GLY A 113 -16.38 3.92 6.81
CA GLY A 113 -15.88 4.94 7.75
C GLY A 113 -14.43 5.31 7.53
#